data_AF-A0A1G7WFQ8-F1
#
_entry.id   AF-A0A1G7WFQ8-F1
#
_cell.length_a   1.000
_cell.length_b   1.000
_cell.length_c   1.000
_cell.angle_alpha   90.00
_cell.angle_beta   90.00
_cell.angle_gamma   90.00
#
_symmetry.space_group_name_H-M   'P 1'
#
loop_
_entity.id
_entity.type
_entity.pdbx_description
1 polymer ?
#
loop_
_entity_poly.entity_id
_entity_poly.type
_entity_poly.pdbx_seq_one_letter_code
_entity_poly.pdbx_strand_id
1 'polypeptide(L)'
;MSILSSSHINHLAENAIVPVECGTHHGTSFFIAPSLLLTARHVVLDMRAEERSELFYVIVNGQKVFCYYTDVKVNVDVALLHTIDFTQDKKYCLPLLAGSMITQTLDILGYPQEIGNGIDYFNVKVENCKELQNFSTKGFNIVVRRLDNNLLNSYCGFSGSPVINQNGQAIGVVTDQFTGTLGYSSILLIKEEIKNIVSSGVTLIEDEESADNTDIGLQTSQEQVRKAVEQAHSRYHANLHQDNEELDKQLNDYCCINLKPHYQKQEREREELCLWFAKDSKETNNVIKNCISVVKKKHYNSGRHKSFIRPI
;
A
#
# COMPACT_ATOMS: atom_id res chain seq x y z
N MET A 1 -2.21 -16.83 7.26
CA MET A 1 -1.24 -15.88 7.84
C MET A 1 -1.90 -15.24 9.04
N SER A 2 -1.27 -15.31 10.22
CA SER A 2 -1.84 -14.79 11.47
C SER A 2 -1.76 -13.25 11.52
N ILE A 3 -2.84 -12.59 11.92
CA ILE A 3 -2.88 -11.15 12.25
C ILE A 3 -1.77 -10.86 13.27
N LEU A 4 -0.94 -9.83 13.04
CA LEU A 4 0.17 -9.52 13.93
C LEU A 4 -0.33 -9.07 15.31
N SER A 5 0.21 -9.69 16.35
CA SER A 5 0.11 -9.20 17.72
C SER A 5 0.97 -7.95 17.93
N SER A 6 0.63 -7.12 18.92
CA SER A 6 1.44 -5.94 19.30
C SER A 6 2.90 -6.30 19.60
N SER A 7 3.17 -7.50 20.13
CA SER A 7 4.53 -8.02 20.33
C SER A 7 5.33 -8.20 19.04
N HIS A 8 4.67 -8.51 17.93
CA HIS A 8 5.31 -8.76 16.65
C HIS A 8 5.68 -7.44 15.96
N ILE A 9 4.83 -6.42 16.09
CA ILE A 9 5.11 -5.05 15.63
C ILE A 9 6.31 -4.46 16.39
N ASN A 10 6.38 -4.65 17.70
CA ASN A 10 7.55 -4.22 18.50
C ASN A 10 8.83 -4.92 18.04
N HIS A 11 8.76 -6.22 17.79
CA HIS A 11 9.90 -6.97 17.27
C HIS A 11 10.35 -6.48 15.88
N LEU A 12 9.42 -6.07 15.01
CA LEU A 12 9.78 -5.42 13.74
C LEU A 12 10.45 -4.06 13.98
N ALA A 13 9.91 -3.25 14.89
CA ALA A 13 10.47 -1.94 15.22
C ALA A 13 11.92 -2.03 15.73
N GLU A 14 12.20 -3.00 16.60
CA GLU A 14 13.52 -3.18 17.23
C GLU A 14 14.59 -3.68 16.26
N ASN A 15 14.22 -4.46 15.23
CA ASN A 15 15.19 -5.18 14.41
C ASN A 15 15.23 -4.72 12.95
N ALA A 16 14.10 -4.30 12.38
CA ALA A 16 13.98 -3.96 10.96
C ALA A 16 14.08 -2.46 10.69
N ILE A 17 13.77 -1.62 11.69
CA ILE A 17 13.60 -0.18 11.55
C ILE A 17 14.65 0.52 12.40
N VAL A 18 15.39 1.44 11.79
CA VAL A 18 16.58 2.04 12.37
C VAL A 18 16.55 3.56 12.21
N PRO A 19 17.09 4.32 13.18
CA PRO A 19 17.31 5.75 13.00
C PRO A 19 18.39 5.98 11.92
N VAL A 20 18.18 7.03 11.14
CA VAL A 20 19.19 7.59 10.23
C VAL A 20 19.69 8.88 10.86
N GLU A 21 21.01 9.01 10.95
CA GLU A 21 21.64 10.27 11.34
C GLU A 21 22.59 10.72 10.23
N CYS A 22 22.34 11.94 9.75
CA CYS A 22 23.09 12.54 8.66
C CYS A 22 23.45 13.99 9.06
N GLY A 23 24.60 14.16 9.71
CA GLY A 23 24.97 15.46 10.30
C GLY A 23 23.97 15.89 11.37
N THR A 24 23.25 16.99 11.14
CA THR A 24 22.17 17.51 11.99
C THR A 24 20.78 16.98 11.62
N HIS A 25 20.66 16.25 10.52
CA HIS A 25 19.39 15.71 10.04
C HIS A 25 19.15 14.32 10.64
N HIS A 26 17.94 14.14 11.17
CA HIS A 26 17.48 12.89 11.75
C HIS A 26 16.27 12.37 10.97
N GLY A 27 16.27 11.07 10.69
CA GLY A 27 15.17 10.40 10.02
C GLY A 27 15.07 8.95 10.45
N THR A 28 14.23 8.20 9.75
CA THR A 28 14.04 6.77 9.93
C THR A 28 14.38 6.05 8.62
N SER A 29 14.85 4.81 8.73
CA SER A 29 15.01 3.91 7.60
C SER A 29 14.66 2.48 8.02
N PHE A 30 14.43 1.60 7.06
CA PHE A 30 14.09 0.21 7.34
C PHE A 30 14.67 -0.74 6.31
N PHE A 31 15.10 -1.92 6.78
CA PHE A 31 15.67 -2.96 5.93
C PHE A 31 14.60 -3.60 5.04
N ILE A 32 14.85 -3.64 3.74
CA ILE A 32 14.04 -4.36 2.73
C ILE A 32 14.77 -5.59 2.18
N ALA A 33 16.09 -5.64 2.38
CA ALA A 33 16.95 -6.80 2.17
C ALA A 33 18.16 -6.69 3.11
N PRO A 34 18.97 -7.76 3.26
CA PRO A 34 20.07 -7.81 4.23
C PRO A 34 21.02 -6.60 4.20
N SER A 35 21.30 -6.02 3.03
CA SER A 35 22.19 -4.87 2.88
C SER A 35 21.50 -3.63 2.30
N LEU A 36 20.17 -3.62 2.27
CA LEU A 36 19.38 -2.59 1.58
C LEU A 36 18.30 -2.02 2.50
N LEU A 37 18.23 -0.69 2.55
CA LEU A 37 17.21 0.03 3.31
C LEU A 37 16.51 1.08 2.46
N LEU A 38 15.26 1.38 2.79
CA LEU A 38 14.54 2.54 2.25
C LEU A 38 14.49 3.67 3.27
N THR A 39 14.55 4.90 2.77
CA THR A 39 14.34 6.12 3.56
C THR A 39 13.77 7.23 2.68
N ALA A 40 13.44 8.38 3.26
CA ALA A 40 13.03 9.54 2.50
C ALA A 40 14.25 10.22 1.85
N ARG A 41 14.11 10.70 0.63
CA ARG A 41 15.24 11.22 -0.16
C ARG A 41 15.76 12.55 0.40
N HIS A 42 14.91 13.44 0.91
CA HIS A 42 15.35 14.68 1.57
C HIS A 42 16.23 14.44 2.82
N VAL A 43 15.99 13.34 3.57
CA VAL A 43 16.81 12.96 4.75
C VAL A 43 18.29 12.78 4.38
N VAL A 44 18.56 12.32 3.16
CA VAL A 44 19.93 12.06 2.67
C VAL A 44 20.47 13.15 1.74
N LEU A 45 19.60 13.87 1.01
CA LEU A 45 20.02 14.85 0.01
C LEU A 45 20.23 16.26 0.54
N ASP A 46 19.44 16.70 1.51
CA ASP A 46 19.52 18.08 2.00
C ASP A 46 20.93 18.38 2.55
N MET A 47 21.62 17.34 3.05
CA MET A 47 23.02 17.42 3.51
C MET A 47 24.07 17.51 2.38
N ARG A 48 23.85 16.89 1.20
CA ARG A 48 24.83 16.95 0.08
C ARG A 48 25.07 18.40 -0.37
N ALA A 49 24.08 19.27 -0.19
CA ALA A 49 24.17 20.70 -0.46
C ALA A 49 24.94 21.47 0.62
N GLU A 50 24.93 21.01 1.87
CA GLU A 50 25.43 21.77 3.03
C GLU A 50 26.86 21.39 3.48
N GLU A 51 27.22 20.10 3.57
CA GLU A 51 28.44 19.70 4.29
C GLU A 51 29.50 18.94 3.47
N ARG A 52 29.25 18.58 2.19
CA ARG A 52 30.17 17.80 1.34
C ARG A 52 30.69 16.49 1.97
N SER A 53 30.06 15.98 3.02
CA SER A 53 30.40 14.68 3.60
C SER A 53 29.61 13.59 2.89
N GLU A 54 30.30 12.58 2.35
CA GLU A 54 29.71 11.52 1.52
C GLU A 54 29.24 10.29 2.33
N LEU A 55 29.46 10.30 3.66
CA LEU A 55 29.22 9.15 4.53
C LEU A 55 28.06 9.42 5.50
N PHE A 56 26.94 8.77 5.25
CA PHE A 56 25.78 8.69 6.15
C PHE A 56 25.82 7.35 6.88
N TYR A 57 25.21 7.34 8.05
CA TYR A 57 25.11 6.12 8.83
C TYR A 57 23.71 5.93 9.39
N VAL A 58 23.36 4.66 9.57
CA VAL A 58 22.20 4.25 10.35
C VAL A 58 22.67 3.73 11.70
N ILE A 59 21.81 3.82 12.71
CA ILE A 59 22.10 3.29 14.04
C ILE A 59 21.48 1.89 14.15
N VAL A 60 22.31 0.85 14.12
CA VAL A 60 21.86 -0.53 14.33
C VAL A 60 22.38 -1.00 15.68
N ASN A 61 21.47 -1.38 16.60
CA ASN A 61 21.83 -1.82 17.95
C ASN A 61 22.80 -0.85 18.67
N GLY A 62 22.58 0.46 18.50
CA GLY A 62 23.43 1.50 19.08
C GLY A 62 24.78 1.73 18.38
N GLN A 63 25.07 1.02 17.28
CA GLN A 63 26.31 1.16 16.52
C GLN A 63 26.08 1.89 15.19
N LYS A 64 27.06 2.69 14.77
CA LYS A 64 27.04 3.38 13.48
C LYS A 64 27.38 2.39 12.36
N VAL A 65 26.45 2.24 11.43
CA VAL A 65 26.63 1.46 10.20
C VAL A 65 26.64 2.41 9.02
N PHE A 66 27.78 2.50 8.34
CA PHE A 66 27.95 3.39 7.19
C PHE A 66 27.27 2.83 5.95
N CYS A 67 26.72 3.74 5.14
CA CYS A 67 26.00 3.41 3.93
C CYS A 67 26.44 4.29 2.75
N TYR A 68 26.19 3.82 1.52
CA TYR A 68 26.08 4.67 0.32
C TYR A 68 24.61 4.71 -0.19
N TYR A 69 24.22 5.67 -1.02
CA TYR A 69 22.82 5.93 -1.37
C TYR A 69 22.67 5.97 -2.88
N THR A 70 21.49 5.57 -3.34
CA THR A 70 21.08 5.66 -4.73
C THR A 70 19.65 6.18 -4.80
N ASP A 71 19.39 7.11 -5.72
CA ASP A 71 18.03 7.53 -6.02
C ASP A 71 17.23 6.34 -6.56
N VAL A 72 16.02 6.13 -6.03
CA VAL A 72 15.11 5.11 -6.58
C VAL A 72 14.43 5.66 -7.83
N LYS A 73 13.96 6.91 -7.78
CA LYS A 73 13.22 7.57 -8.87
C LYS A 73 13.27 9.09 -8.74
N VAL A 74 13.54 9.78 -9.84
CA VAL A 74 13.84 11.24 -9.88
C VAL A 74 12.75 12.14 -9.27
N ASN A 75 11.49 11.73 -9.30
CA ASN A 75 10.33 12.53 -8.84
C ASN A 75 9.58 11.91 -7.65
N VAL A 76 10.22 10.98 -6.94
CA VAL A 76 9.66 10.39 -5.73
C VAL A 76 10.66 10.62 -4.60
N ASP A 77 10.17 11.08 -3.46
CA ASP A 77 11.02 11.43 -2.32
C ASP A 77 11.45 10.18 -1.52
N VAL A 78 11.95 9.16 -2.22
CA VAL A 78 12.40 7.89 -1.63
C VAL A 78 13.81 7.57 -2.14
N ALA A 79 14.70 7.25 -1.21
CA ALA A 79 16.07 6.86 -1.48
C ALA A 79 16.35 5.44 -0.98
N LEU A 80 17.30 4.78 -1.64
CA LEU A 80 17.81 3.47 -1.25
C LEU A 80 19.17 3.64 -0.60
N LEU A 81 19.33 3.09 0.60
CA LEU A 81 20.61 3.00 1.30
C LEU A 81 21.19 1.60 1.16
N HIS A 82 22.49 1.54 0.94
CA HIS A 82 23.26 0.31 0.84
C HIS A 82 24.30 0.30 1.96
N THR A 83 24.26 -0.71 2.83
CA THR A 83 25.24 -0.85 3.89
C THR A 83 26.61 -1.26 3.34
N ILE A 84 27.68 -0.74 3.92
CA ILE A 84 29.06 -1.05 3.47
C ILE A 84 29.55 -2.36 4.10
N ASP A 85 29.64 -2.41 5.44
CA ASP A 85 30.20 -3.53 6.20
C ASP A 85 29.19 -4.10 7.21
N PHE A 86 27.92 -4.15 6.82
CA PHE A 86 26.86 -4.69 7.67
C PHE A 86 25.85 -5.48 6.84
N THR A 87 25.32 -6.54 7.43
CA THR A 87 24.28 -7.37 6.82
C THR A 87 23.28 -7.78 7.89
N GLN A 88 22.01 -7.46 7.65
CA GLN A 88 20.88 -7.84 8.49
C GLN A 88 20.44 -9.27 8.19
N ASP A 89 19.93 -9.98 9.19
CA ASP A 89 19.27 -11.28 8.96
C ASP A 89 17.98 -11.04 8.15
N LYS A 90 17.79 -11.82 7.07
CA LYS A 90 16.64 -11.70 6.16
C LYS A 90 15.29 -11.75 6.88
N LYS A 91 15.20 -12.44 8.01
CA LYS A 91 13.96 -12.50 8.82
C LYS A 91 13.56 -11.16 9.44
N TYR A 92 14.50 -10.22 9.55
CA TYR A 92 14.29 -8.86 10.03
C TYR A 92 14.18 -7.85 8.88
N CYS A 93 14.11 -8.30 7.62
CA CYS A 93 13.85 -7.42 6.48
C CYS A 93 12.34 -7.38 6.21
N LEU A 94 11.78 -6.18 6.07
CA LEU A 94 10.36 -6.00 5.79
C LEU A 94 10.04 -6.40 4.35
N PRO A 95 9.07 -7.30 4.12
CA PRO A 95 8.52 -7.52 2.79
C PRO A 95 7.78 -6.25 2.32
N LEU A 96 7.90 -5.95 1.04
CA LEU A 96 7.24 -4.82 0.41
C LEU A 96 5.94 -5.27 -0.23
N LEU A 97 4.84 -4.56 0.02
CA LEU A 97 3.55 -4.79 -0.63
C LEU A 97 3.26 -3.64 -1.60
N ALA A 98 3.30 -3.94 -2.90
CA ALA A 98 2.96 -3.00 -3.97
C ALA A 98 1.45 -3.06 -4.28
N GLY A 99 0.64 -2.71 -3.29
CA GLY A 99 -0.81 -2.60 -3.42
C GLY A 99 -1.27 -1.17 -3.71
N SER A 100 -2.53 -1.06 -4.12
CA SER A 100 -3.31 0.17 -4.15
C SER A 100 -3.59 0.68 -2.72
N MET A 101 -4.43 1.70 -2.59
CA MET A 101 -4.73 2.34 -1.31
C MET A 101 -5.50 1.37 -0.37
N ILE A 102 -4.76 0.75 0.56
CA ILE A 102 -5.30 -0.16 1.57
C ILE A 102 -6.27 0.60 2.49
N THR A 103 -7.45 0.03 2.74
CA THR A 103 -8.52 0.66 3.54
C THR A 103 -8.43 0.38 5.03
N GLN A 104 -7.60 -0.58 5.43
CA GLN A 104 -7.40 -0.99 6.82
C GLN A 104 -6.60 0.04 7.61
N THR A 105 -6.63 -0.10 8.94
CA THR A 105 -5.70 0.60 9.83
C THR A 105 -4.27 0.12 9.58
N LEU A 106 -3.36 1.07 9.54
CA LEU A 106 -1.93 0.91 9.31
C LEU A 106 -1.15 1.43 10.51
N ASP A 107 0.09 0.98 10.64
CA ASP A 107 1.02 1.43 11.68
C ASP A 107 2.22 2.13 11.01
N ILE A 108 2.58 3.32 11.48
CA ILE A 108 3.80 4.03 11.11
C ILE A 108 4.76 3.90 12.29
N LEU A 109 5.92 3.31 12.04
CA LEU A 109 6.96 3.09 13.05
C LEU A 109 8.17 3.95 12.73
N GLY A 110 8.52 4.87 13.61
CA GLY A 110 9.65 5.78 13.37
C GLY A 110 10.30 6.28 14.64
N TYR A 111 11.37 7.06 14.48
CA TYR A 111 12.17 7.63 15.58
C TYR A 111 11.96 9.15 15.64
N PRO A 112 10.84 9.64 16.19
CA PRO A 112 10.61 11.07 16.31
C PRO A 112 11.62 11.77 17.23
N GLN A 113 11.91 13.02 16.90
CA GLN A 113 12.80 13.85 17.71
C GLN A 113 12.08 14.46 18.92
N GLU A 114 10.80 14.85 18.76
CA GLU A 114 10.03 15.49 19.85
C GLU A 114 9.81 14.54 21.03
N ILE A 115 9.53 13.27 20.74
CA ILE A 115 9.28 12.24 21.76
C ILE A 115 10.30 11.12 21.53
N GLY A 116 11.18 10.87 22.49
CA GLY A 116 12.24 9.85 22.36
C GLY A 116 13.57 10.33 21.78
N ASN A 117 13.70 11.63 21.43
CA ASN A 117 14.95 12.25 20.99
C ASN A 117 15.65 11.52 19.83
N GLY A 118 14.87 10.88 18.95
CA GLY A 118 15.41 10.08 17.83
C GLY A 118 16.07 8.75 18.23
N ILE A 119 15.96 8.34 19.50
CA ILE A 119 16.54 7.11 20.05
C ILE A 119 15.48 6.04 20.22
N ASP A 120 14.32 6.41 20.77
CA ASP A 120 13.21 5.49 20.99
C ASP A 120 12.26 5.50 19.79
N TYR A 121 11.80 4.32 19.39
CA TYR A 121 10.79 4.21 18.33
C TYR A 121 9.39 4.50 18.86
N PHE A 122 8.54 5.06 18.01
CA PHE A 122 7.14 5.34 18.28
C PHE A 122 6.26 4.76 17.19
N ASN A 123 5.15 4.17 17.62
CA ASN A 123 4.10 3.70 16.74
C ASN A 123 2.95 4.71 16.66
N VAL A 124 2.61 5.11 15.44
CA VAL A 124 1.45 5.94 15.13
C VAL A 124 0.47 5.14 14.27
N LYS A 125 -0.73 4.90 14.80
CA LYS A 125 -1.82 4.26 14.06
C LYS A 125 -2.49 5.24 13.11
N VAL A 126 -2.65 4.85 11.86
CA VAL A 126 -3.18 5.71 10.80
C VAL A 126 -4.16 5.00 9.88
N GLU A 127 -4.95 5.77 9.15
CA GLU A 127 -5.80 5.33 8.05
C GLU A 127 -5.54 6.16 6.81
N ASN A 128 -5.64 5.54 5.64
CA ASN A 128 -5.54 6.25 4.37
C ASN A 128 -6.76 7.16 4.17
N CYS A 129 -6.54 8.46 3.96
CA CYS A 129 -7.62 9.43 3.72
C CYS A 129 -7.82 9.77 2.26
N LYS A 130 -6.72 9.98 1.53
CA LYS A 130 -6.79 10.48 0.16
C LYS A 130 -5.55 10.10 -0.64
N GLU A 131 -5.77 9.62 -1.86
CA GLU A 131 -4.74 9.52 -2.89
C GLU A 131 -4.68 10.82 -3.71
N LEU A 132 -3.46 11.29 -3.95
CA LEU A 132 -3.14 12.49 -4.71
C LEU A 132 -2.65 12.11 -6.10
N GLN A 133 -3.30 12.62 -7.14
CA GLN A 133 -2.87 12.40 -8.53
C GLN A 133 -1.65 13.25 -8.92
N ASN A 134 -1.45 14.42 -8.27
CA ASN A 134 -0.33 15.32 -8.53
C ASN A 134 0.72 15.22 -7.42
N PHE A 135 1.39 14.07 -7.31
CA PHE A 135 2.38 13.80 -6.25
C PHE A 135 3.76 14.42 -6.53
N SER A 136 4.09 14.72 -7.79
CA SER A 136 5.42 15.21 -8.21
C SER A 136 5.84 16.53 -7.55
N THR A 137 4.88 17.35 -7.10
CA THR A 137 5.14 18.62 -6.41
C THR A 137 5.20 18.51 -4.90
N LYS A 138 4.71 17.41 -4.32
CA LYS A 138 4.59 17.22 -2.87
C LYS A 138 5.49 16.12 -2.31
N GLY A 139 6.02 15.23 -3.15
CA GLY A 139 6.89 14.14 -2.70
C GLY A 139 6.17 12.96 -2.03
N PHE A 140 4.83 12.96 -1.97
CA PHE A 140 3.98 11.85 -1.53
C PHE A 140 2.71 11.74 -2.35
N ASN A 141 2.14 10.53 -2.42
CA ASN A 141 0.86 10.30 -3.10
C ASN A 141 -0.29 9.94 -2.16
N ILE A 142 -0.03 9.56 -0.91
CA ILE A 142 -1.11 9.22 0.04
C ILE A 142 -1.04 10.13 1.27
N VAL A 143 -2.19 10.70 1.62
CA VAL A 143 -2.41 11.43 2.88
C VAL A 143 -3.09 10.49 3.86
N VAL A 144 -2.55 10.40 5.07
CA VAL A 144 -3.16 9.60 6.14
C VAL A 144 -3.83 10.47 7.20
N ARG A 145 -4.73 9.88 7.99
CA ARG A 145 -5.24 10.45 9.24
C ARG A 145 -4.79 9.58 10.40
N ARG A 146 -4.31 10.22 11.45
CA ARG A 146 -3.99 9.58 12.72
C ARG A 146 -5.23 9.16 13.47
N LEU A 147 -5.16 7.99 14.09
CA LEU A 147 -6.21 7.46 14.97
C LEU A 147 -5.90 7.67 16.46
N ASP A 148 -4.66 8.04 16.78
CA ASP A 148 -4.25 8.29 18.15
C ASP A 148 -4.45 9.76 18.53
N ASN A 149 -4.78 9.99 19.81
CA ASN A 149 -5.05 11.32 20.36
C ASN A 149 -3.78 12.02 20.88
N ASN A 150 -2.59 11.46 20.62
CA ASN A 150 -1.34 12.02 21.10
C ASN A 150 -0.97 13.29 20.32
N LEU A 151 -0.86 14.41 21.02
CA LEU A 151 -0.43 15.69 20.46
C LEU A 151 1.09 15.67 20.24
N LEU A 152 1.51 15.28 19.03
CA LEU A 152 2.82 15.60 18.49
C LEU A 152 2.72 16.97 17.81
N ASN A 153 3.58 17.91 18.20
CA ASN A 153 3.67 19.22 17.55
C ASN A 153 4.58 19.18 16.32
N SER A 154 5.52 18.24 16.29
CA SER A 154 6.48 18.01 15.23
C SER A 154 6.62 16.52 14.94
N TYR A 155 6.65 16.17 13.66
CA TYR A 155 6.96 14.81 13.21
C TYR A 155 8.38 14.70 12.64
N CYS A 156 9.27 15.62 13.00
CA CYS A 156 10.70 15.48 12.71
C CYS A 156 11.20 14.11 13.21
N GLY A 157 11.94 13.40 12.36
CA GLY A 157 12.40 12.03 12.62
C GLY A 157 11.51 10.92 12.03
N PHE A 158 10.23 11.19 11.72
CA PHE A 158 9.38 10.20 11.03
C PHE A 158 9.66 10.07 9.53
N SER A 159 10.31 11.04 8.90
CA SER A 159 10.68 10.95 7.49
C SER A 159 11.51 9.69 7.23
N GLY A 160 11.08 8.89 6.27
CA GLY A 160 11.66 7.59 5.91
C GLY A 160 11.10 6.39 6.68
N SER A 161 10.17 6.60 7.61
CA SER A 161 9.50 5.52 8.34
C SER A 161 8.69 4.62 7.39
N PRO A 162 8.68 3.30 7.60
CA PRO A 162 7.77 2.42 6.87
C PRO A 162 6.32 2.63 7.34
N VAL A 163 5.40 2.58 6.39
CA VAL A 163 3.97 2.41 6.65
C VAL A 163 3.66 0.92 6.51
N ILE A 164 3.18 0.29 7.58
CA ILE A 164 3.09 -1.16 7.70
C ILE A 164 1.63 -1.58 7.89
N ASN A 165 1.22 -2.64 7.20
CA ASN A 165 -0.09 -3.26 7.42
C ASN A 165 -0.05 -4.28 8.58
N GLN A 166 -1.20 -4.84 8.94
CA GLN A 166 -1.28 -5.81 10.04
C GLN A 166 -0.57 -7.15 9.77
N ASN A 167 0.01 -7.35 8.58
CA ASN A 167 0.81 -8.52 8.23
C ASN A 167 2.32 -8.26 8.32
N GLY A 168 2.74 -7.02 8.64
CA GLY A 168 4.15 -6.66 8.74
C GLY A 168 4.78 -6.34 7.40
N GLN A 169 3.95 -6.09 6.38
CA GLN A 169 4.40 -5.71 5.05
C GLN A 169 4.44 -4.19 4.97
N ALA A 170 5.54 -3.65 4.45
CA ALA A 170 5.68 -2.22 4.21
C ALA A 170 4.97 -1.85 2.89
N ILE A 171 4.00 -0.95 2.98
CA ILE A 171 3.16 -0.50 1.87
C ILE A 171 3.59 0.87 1.33
N GLY A 172 4.43 1.58 2.09
CA GLY A 172 4.96 2.88 1.71
C GLY A 172 6.04 3.41 2.64
N VAL A 173 6.58 4.56 2.26
CA VAL A 173 7.63 5.29 2.99
C VAL A 173 7.10 6.67 3.31
N VAL A 174 7.10 7.07 4.59
CA VAL A 174 6.71 8.41 5.02
C VAL A 174 7.72 9.42 4.46
N THR A 175 7.24 10.48 3.81
CA THR A 175 8.13 11.46 3.17
C THR A 175 7.88 12.88 3.64
N ASP A 176 6.64 13.28 3.88
CA ASP A 176 6.36 14.67 4.27
C ASP A 176 5.15 14.76 5.21
N GLN A 177 4.97 15.94 5.79
CA GLN A 177 3.83 16.31 6.58
C GLN A 177 2.92 17.22 5.76
N PHE A 178 1.62 16.93 5.75
CA PHE A 178 0.62 17.78 5.12
C PHE A 178 -0.42 18.20 6.14
N THR A 179 -0.57 19.51 6.38
CA THR A 179 -1.64 20.07 7.24
C THR A 179 -1.73 19.44 8.65
N GLY A 180 -0.58 19.11 9.26
CA GLY A 180 -0.52 18.52 10.61
C GLY A 180 -0.75 17.00 10.66
N THR A 181 -0.82 16.34 9.51
CA THR A 181 -0.81 14.87 9.38
C THR A 181 0.35 14.40 8.51
N LEU A 182 0.61 13.09 8.49
CA LEU A 182 1.68 12.48 7.69
C LEU A 182 1.21 12.17 6.26
N GLY A 183 2.15 12.19 5.33
CA GLY A 183 2.01 11.72 3.97
C GLY A 183 3.11 10.72 3.65
N TYR A 184 2.75 9.72 2.83
CA TYR A 184 3.71 8.70 2.41
C TYR A 184 3.66 8.44 0.91
N SER A 185 4.80 8.00 0.38
CA SER A 185 4.94 7.47 -0.97
C SER A 185 4.68 5.96 -0.97
N SER A 186 3.67 5.52 -1.72
CA SER A 186 3.35 4.10 -1.87
C SER A 186 4.46 3.34 -2.59
N ILE A 187 4.72 2.10 -2.17
CA ILE A 187 5.63 1.18 -2.85
C ILE A 187 5.20 0.94 -4.30
N LEU A 188 3.89 1.02 -4.60
CA LEU A 188 3.36 0.88 -5.96
C LEU A 188 4.03 1.85 -6.95
N LEU A 189 4.42 3.06 -6.52
CA LEU A 189 5.06 4.07 -7.37
C LEU A 189 6.50 3.74 -7.76
N ILE A 190 7.18 2.93 -6.93
CA ILE A 190 8.61 2.61 -7.06
C ILE A 190 8.84 1.12 -7.36
N LYS A 191 7.77 0.32 -7.53
CA LYS A 191 7.89 -1.14 -7.63
C LYS A 191 8.74 -1.60 -8.81
N GLU A 192 8.63 -0.93 -9.95
CA GLU A 192 9.36 -1.31 -11.16
C GLU A 192 10.84 -0.93 -11.03
N GLU A 193 11.12 0.23 -10.44
CA GLU A 193 12.49 0.64 -10.12
C GLU A 193 13.14 -0.30 -9.10
N ILE A 194 12.43 -0.72 -8.05
CA ILE A 194 12.94 -1.68 -7.06
C ILE A 194 13.23 -3.04 -7.72
N LYS A 195 12.35 -3.53 -8.60
CA LYS A 195 12.60 -4.78 -9.37
C LYS A 195 13.84 -4.68 -10.24
N ASN A 196 14.05 -3.53 -10.88
CA ASN A 196 15.18 -3.30 -11.79
C ASN A 196 16.51 -3.14 -11.03
N ILE A 197 16.50 -2.41 -9.90
CA ILE A 197 17.68 -2.13 -9.09
C ILE A 197 18.10 -3.39 -8.31
N VAL A 198 17.14 -4.20 -7.84
CA VAL A 198 17.41 -5.30 -6.92
C VAL A 198 17.04 -6.63 -7.55
N SER A 199 17.95 -7.20 -8.33
CA SER A 199 17.74 -8.48 -9.01
C SER A 199 17.69 -9.70 -8.07
N SER A 200 18.07 -9.57 -6.79
CA SER A 200 18.01 -10.66 -5.81
C SER A 200 17.91 -10.17 -4.37
N GLY A 201 16.90 -10.63 -3.61
CA GLY A 201 16.90 -10.55 -2.14
C GLY A 201 15.71 -9.83 -1.51
N VAL A 202 15.08 -8.89 -2.23
CA VAL A 202 13.87 -8.17 -1.76
C VAL A 202 12.64 -9.05 -1.94
N THR A 203 11.79 -9.09 -0.92
CA THR A 203 10.48 -9.77 -0.99
C THR A 203 9.43 -8.76 -1.40
N LEU A 204 9.10 -8.71 -2.69
CA LEU A 204 8.06 -7.84 -3.24
C LEU A 204 6.78 -8.65 -3.51
N ILE A 205 5.67 -8.21 -2.95
CA ILE A 205 4.36 -8.83 -3.04
C ILE A 205 3.45 -7.87 -3.81
N GLU A 206 2.73 -8.38 -4.82
CA GLU A 206 1.79 -7.59 -5.63
C GLU A 206 0.33 -7.98 -5.37
N ASP A 207 0.10 -9.11 -4.70
CA ASP A 207 -1.24 -9.59 -4.35
C ASP A 207 -1.75 -8.87 -3.09
N GLU A 208 -2.39 -7.72 -3.31
CA GLU A 208 -3.01 -6.93 -2.25
C GLU A 208 -4.24 -7.61 -1.64
N GLU A 209 -4.98 -8.40 -2.42
CA GLU A 209 -6.19 -9.07 -1.96
C GLU A 209 -5.84 -10.09 -0.88
N SER A 210 -4.73 -10.83 -1.06
CA SER A 210 -4.23 -11.77 -0.04
C SER A 210 -3.85 -11.13 1.29
N ALA A 211 -3.60 -9.82 1.31
CA ALA A 211 -3.33 -9.03 2.50
C ALA A 211 -4.58 -8.30 3.02
N ASP A 212 -5.75 -8.53 2.41
CA ASP A 212 -7.00 -7.92 2.83
C ASP A 212 -7.60 -8.63 4.07
N ASN A 213 -7.36 -8.07 5.25
CA ASN A 213 -7.90 -8.52 6.54
C ASN A 213 -9.16 -7.76 6.99
N THR A 214 -9.82 -7.00 6.11
CA THR A 214 -11.14 -6.45 6.42
C THR A 214 -12.14 -7.59 6.70
N ASP A 215 -13.30 -7.29 7.28
CA ASP A 215 -14.29 -8.29 7.67
C ASP A 215 -14.72 -9.22 6.52
N ILE A 216 -14.73 -8.69 5.29
CA ILE A 216 -15.06 -9.40 4.05
C ILE A 216 -13.83 -9.65 3.16
N GLY A 217 -12.64 -9.32 3.64
CA GLY A 217 -11.39 -9.46 2.90
C GLY A 217 -11.00 -10.92 2.67
N LEU A 218 -10.19 -11.16 1.63
CA LEU A 218 -9.77 -12.50 1.25
C LEU A 218 -8.94 -13.18 2.35
N GLN A 219 -8.06 -12.45 3.03
CA GLN A 219 -7.26 -13.00 4.13
C GLN A 219 -8.14 -13.45 5.29
N THR A 220 -9.13 -12.63 5.67
CA THR A 220 -10.08 -12.94 6.75
C THR A 220 -10.88 -14.19 6.40
N SER A 221 -11.37 -14.27 5.17
CA SER A 221 -12.13 -15.41 4.66
C SER A 221 -11.29 -16.69 4.70
N GLN A 222 -10.04 -16.64 4.21
CA GLN A 222 -9.12 -17.78 4.26
C GLN A 222 -8.82 -18.21 5.71
N GLU A 223 -8.64 -17.27 6.64
CA GLU A 223 -8.40 -17.59 8.05
C GLU A 223 -9.62 -18.21 8.73
N GLN A 224 -10.84 -17.77 8.39
CA GLN A 224 -12.07 -18.39 8.89
C GLN A 224 -12.22 -19.83 8.40
N VAL A 225 -11.96 -20.09 7.11
CA VAL A 225 -11.95 -21.44 6.53
C VAL A 225 -10.89 -22.29 7.23
N ARG A 226 -9.67 -21.77 7.41
CA ARG A 226 -8.58 -22.45 8.11
C ARG A 226 -8.98 -22.85 9.53
N LYS A 227 -9.57 -21.93 10.30
CA LYS A 227 -10.07 -22.18 11.65
C LYS A 227 -11.19 -23.22 11.67
N ALA A 228 -12.12 -23.18 10.72
CA ALA A 228 -13.19 -24.16 10.61
C ALA A 228 -12.64 -25.57 10.32
N VAL A 229 -11.64 -25.68 9.43
CA VAL A 229 -10.91 -26.94 9.17
C VAL A 229 -10.19 -27.42 10.42
N GLU A 230 -9.50 -26.54 11.14
CA GLU A 230 -8.83 -26.88 12.40
C GLU A 230 -9.82 -27.37 13.48
N GLN A 231 -10.99 -26.74 13.58
CA GLN A 231 -12.07 -27.15 14.49
C GLN A 231 -12.66 -28.50 14.11
N ALA A 232 -12.80 -28.77 12.82
CA ALA A 232 -13.22 -30.08 12.34
C ALA A 232 -12.16 -31.16 12.63
N HIS A 233 -10.89 -30.77 12.76
CA HIS A 233 -9.75 -31.63 13.12
C HIS A 233 -9.76 -32.95 12.33
N SER A 234 -9.86 -34.09 13.03
CA SER A 234 -9.89 -35.43 12.43
C SER A 234 -11.17 -35.76 11.65
N ARG A 235 -12.19 -34.89 11.65
CA ARG A 235 -13.45 -35.10 10.92
C ARG A 235 -13.38 -34.57 9.49
N TYR A 236 -12.48 -33.63 9.22
CA TYR A 236 -12.25 -33.12 7.88
C TYR A 236 -11.07 -33.84 7.25
N HIS A 237 -11.32 -34.46 6.09
CA HIS A 237 -10.28 -35.02 5.24
C HIS A 237 -10.42 -34.40 3.85
N ALA A 238 -9.39 -33.68 3.40
CA ALA A 238 -9.39 -33.02 2.10
C ALA A 238 -9.71 -34.00 0.95
N ASN A 239 -9.22 -35.25 1.04
CA ASN A 239 -9.47 -36.28 0.04
C ASN A 239 -10.92 -36.78 -0.01
N LEU A 240 -11.72 -36.48 1.01
CA LEU A 240 -13.15 -36.82 1.09
C LEU A 240 -14.02 -35.56 0.93
N HIS A 241 -13.41 -34.40 0.66
CA HIS A 241 -14.17 -33.19 0.38
C HIS A 241 -14.98 -33.41 -0.90
N GLN A 242 -16.29 -33.19 -0.81
CA GLN A 242 -17.16 -33.18 -1.98
C GLN A 242 -17.48 -31.73 -2.29
N ASP A 243 -17.13 -31.32 -3.50
CA ASP A 243 -17.45 -30.01 -4.03
C ASP A 243 -18.97 -29.85 -4.09
N ASN A 244 -19.46 -28.66 -3.74
CA ASN A 244 -20.89 -28.35 -3.79
C ASN A 244 -21.15 -27.46 -5.01
N GLU A 245 -21.24 -28.09 -6.18
CA GLU A 245 -21.41 -27.40 -7.47
C GLU A 245 -22.61 -26.45 -7.49
N GLU A 246 -23.70 -26.78 -6.80
CA GLU A 246 -24.89 -25.92 -6.72
C GLU A 246 -24.60 -24.66 -5.88
N LEU A 247 -23.91 -24.79 -4.75
CA LEU A 247 -23.49 -23.65 -3.95
C LEU A 247 -22.49 -22.78 -4.72
N ASP A 248 -21.51 -23.39 -5.38
CA ASP A 248 -20.52 -22.67 -6.19
C ASP A 248 -21.19 -21.90 -7.32
N LYS A 249 -22.18 -22.50 -7.98
CA LYS A 249 -22.97 -21.83 -9.00
C LYS A 249 -23.76 -20.65 -8.43
N GLN A 250 -24.43 -20.83 -7.30
CA GLN A 250 -25.18 -19.74 -6.64
C GLN A 250 -24.26 -18.59 -6.22
N LEU A 251 -23.07 -18.89 -5.69
CA LEU A 251 -22.06 -17.90 -5.35
C LEU A 251 -21.52 -17.18 -6.60
N ASN A 252 -21.24 -17.91 -7.67
CA ASN A 252 -20.78 -17.33 -8.94
C ASN A 252 -21.82 -16.40 -9.56
N ASP A 253 -23.11 -16.77 -9.48
CA ASP A 253 -24.22 -15.96 -9.96
C ASP A 253 -24.41 -14.71 -9.09
N TYR A 254 -24.34 -14.86 -7.76
CA TYR A 254 -24.40 -13.74 -6.80
C TYR A 254 -23.25 -12.75 -7.02
N CYS A 255 -22.02 -13.24 -7.16
CA CYS A 255 -20.82 -12.44 -7.42
C CYS A 255 -20.72 -11.95 -8.86
N CYS A 256 -21.71 -12.26 -9.72
CA CYS A 256 -21.77 -11.86 -11.12
C CYS A 256 -20.53 -12.28 -11.94
N ILE A 257 -19.81 -13.34 -11.53
CA ILE A 257 -18.59 -13.80 -12.18
C ILE A 257 -18.90 -14.29 -13.60
N ASN A 258 -20.00 -15.03 -13.75
CA ASN A 258 -20.48 -15.53 -15.04
C ASN A 258 -21.13 -14.46 -15.92
N LEU A 259 -21.44 -13.28 -15.36
CA LEU A 259 -22.02 -12.15 -16.07
C LEU A 259 -20.96 -11.22 -16.66
N LYS A 260 -19.75 -11.16 -16.08
CA LYS A 260 -18.63 -10.32 -16.57
C LYS A 260 -18.32 -10.53 -18.07
N PRO A 261 -18.24 -11.76 -18.61
CA PRO A 261 -17.97 -11.98 -20.03
C PRO A 261 -19.11 -11.47 -20.93
N HIS A 262 -20.36 -11.61 -20.47
CA HIS A 262 -21.54 -11.17 -21.23
C HIS A 262 -21.62 -9.64 -21.31
N TYR A 263 -21.34 -8.93 -20.20
CA TYR A 263 -21.28 -7.47 -20.19
C TYR A 263 -20.08 -6.93 -20.98
N GLN A 264 -18.89 -7.54 -20.85
CA GLN A 264 -17.70 -7.16 -21.63
C GLN A 264 -17.88 -7.40 -23.15
N LYS A 265 -18.67 -8.41 -23.52
CA LYS A 265 -19.06 -8.62 -24.92
C LYS A 265 -20.02 -7.52 -25.39
N GLN A 266 -21.03 -7.19 -24.60
CA GLN A 266 -21.95 -6.09 -24.92
C GLN A 266 -21.27 -4.72 -24.99
N GLU A 267 -20.28 -4.44 -24.13
CA GLU A 267 -19.51 -3.19 -24.20
C GLU A 267 -18.65 -3.12 -25.45
N ARG A 268 -17.94 -4.20 -25.82
CA ARG A 268 -17.20 -4.27 -27.08
C ARG A 268 -18.10 -4.06 -28.30
N GLU A 269 -19.27 -4.71 -28.35
CA GLU A 269 -20.24 -4.52 -29.42
C GLU A 269 -20.75 -3.06 -29.49
N ARG A 270 -20.91 -2.39 -28.34
CA ARG A 270 -21.28 -0.96 -28.29
C ARG A 270 -20.15 -0.04 -28.76
N GLU A 271 -18.91 -0.32 -28.40
CA GLU A 271 -17.74 0.44 -28.86
C GLU A 271 -17.54 0.29 -30.37
N GLU A 272 -17.67 -0.92 -30.91
CA GLU A 272 -17.62 -1.18 -32.35
C GLU A 272 -18.73 -0.45 -33.10
N LEU A 273 -19.96 -0.45 -32.57
CA LEU A 273 -21.07 0.34 -33.12
C LEU A 273 -20.76 1.84 -33.07
N CYS A 274 -20.26 2.37 -31.95
CA CYS A 274 -19.87 3.78 -31.82
C CYS A 274 -18.77 4.17 -32.82
N LEU A 275 -17.77 3.31 -33.02
CA LEU A 275 -16.70 3.52 -34.01
C LEU A 275 -17.22 3.45 -35.45
N TRP A 276 -18.17 2.56 -35.73
CA TRP A 276 -18.85 2.48 -37.02
C TRP A 276 -19.67 3.75 -37.31
N PHE A 277 -20.48 4.20 -36.33
CA PHE A 277 -21.24 5.46 -36.43
C PHE A 277 -20.36 6.71 -36.54
N ALA A 278 -19.14 6.69 -35.98
CA ALA A 278 -18.19 7.79 -36.10
C ALA A 278 -17.51 7.88 -37.47
N LYS A 279 -17.41 6.76 -38.20
CA LYS A 279 -16.84 6.71 -39.56
C LYS A 279 -17.80 7.22 -40.64
N ASP A 280 -19.10 7.15 -40.39
CA ASP A 280 -20.11 7.56 -41.36
C ASP A 280 -20.63 8.97 -41.01
N SER A 281 -19.94 10.01 -41.51
CA SER A 281 -20.26 11.41 -41.19
C SER A 281 -20.94 12.13 -42.37
N LYS A 282 -22.27 12.30 -42.28
CA LYS A 282 -22.94 13.60 -42.49
C LYS A 282 -24.43 13.60 -42.11
N GLU A 283 -25.11 12.45 -42.05
CA GLU A 283 -26.54 12.37 -41.68
C GLU A 283 -26.80 11.98 -40.20
N THR A 284 -25.76 11.54 -39.51
CA THR A 284 -25.83 10.81 -38.22
C THR A 284 -26.05 11.71 -37.00
N ASN A 285 -25.74 13.01 -37.08
CA ASN A 285 -25.84 13.95 -35.96
C ASN A 285 -27.28 14.21 -35.48
N ASN A 286 -28.29 14.07 -36.34
CA ASN A 286 -29.69 14.24 -35.95
C ASN A 286 -30.28 12.99 -35.28
N VAL A 287 -29.84 11.80 -35.70
CA VAL A 287 -30.27 10.53 -35.09
C VAL A 287 -29.67 10.38 -33.69
N ILE A 288 -28.40 10.77 -33.50
CA ILE A 288 -27.72 10.73 -32.19
C ILE A 288 -28.40 11.64 -31.16
N LYS A 289 -28.81 12.86 -31.53
CA LYS A 289 -29.58 13.75 -30.63
C LYS A 289 -30.92 13.13 -30.21
N ASN A 290 -31.62 12.46 -31.13
CA ASN A 290 -32.89 11.79 -30.82
C ASN A 290 -32.70 10.55 -29.94
N CYS A 291 -31.72 9.69 -30.22
CA CYS A 291 -31.46 8.50 -29.41
C CYS A 291 -31.00 8.84 -27.98
N ILE A 292 -30.15 9.84 -27.79
CA ILE A 292 -29.73 10.29 -26.44
C ILE A 292 -30.93 10.84 -25.64
N SER A 293 -31.88 11.51 -26.29
CA SER A 293 -33.10 12.00 -25.64
C SER A 293 -34.06 10.87 -25.19
N VAL A 294 -34.13 9.78 -25.95
CA VAL A 294 -34.96 8.61 -25.64
C VAL A 294 -34.34 7.80 -24.49
N VAL A 295 -33.02 7.66 -24.45
CA VAL A 295 -32.32 6.97 -23.35
C VAL A 295 -32.37 7.78 -22.05
N LYS A 296 -32.22 9.12 -22.10
CA LYS A 296 -32.40 9.98 -20.93
C LYS A 296 -33.84 9.93 -20.39
N LYS A 297 -34.86 9.82 -21.24
CA LYS A 297 -36.26 9.63 -20.82
C LYS A 297 -36.53 8.26 -20.17
N LYS A 298 -35.89 7.18 -20.64
CA LYS A 298 -36.01 5.86 -20.01
C LYS A 298 -35.34 5.78 -18.63
N HIS A 299 -34.18 6.42 -18.45
CA HIS A 299 -33.53 6.47 -17.12
C HIS A 299 -34.26 7.36 -16.10
N TYR A 300 -35.00 8.38 -16.55
CA TYR A 300 -35.83 9.18 -15.63
C TYR A 300 -37.10 8.43 -15.19
N ASN A 301 -37.64 7.53 -16.04
CA ASN A 301 -38.83 6.73 -15.72
C ASN A 301 -38.53 5.41 -14.99
N SER A 302 -37.29 4.91 -15.01
CA SER A 302 -36.86 3.80 -14.14
C SER A 302 -36.48 4.25 -12.72
N GLY A 303 -36.51 5.56 -12.44
CA GLY A 303 -36.25 6.16 -11.13
C GLY A 303 -37.36 5.97 -10.07
N ARG A 304 -38.39 5.16 -10.33
CA ARG A 304 -39.48 4.85 -9.37
C ARG A 304 -39.40 3.50 -8.67
N HIS A 305 -38.32 2.74 -8.83
CA HIS A 305 -37.95 1.67 -7.89
C HIS A 305 -36.61 1.97 -7.22
N LYS A 306 -36.59 3.05 -6.44
CA LYS A 306 -35.62 3.26 -5.35
C LYS A 306 -36.32 3.00 -4.03
N SER A 307 -36.32 1.74 -3.59
CA SER A 307 -36.46 1.39 -2.18
C SER A 307 -36.01 -0.07 -1.99
N PHE A 308 -35.17 -0.26 -0.96
CA PHE A 308 -34.54 -1.51 -0.52
C PHE A 308 -33.41 -1.97 -1.46
N ILE A 309 -32.13 -1.81 -1.13
CA ILE A 309 -31.44 -2.34 0.05
C ILE A 309 -30.35 -1.33 0.49
N ARG A 310 -30.35 -0.97 1.79
CA ARG A 310 -29.16 -0.46 2.48
C ARG A 310 -28.43 -1.68 3.06
N PRO A 311 -27.10 -1.83 2.91
CA PRO A 311 -26.35 -2.73 3.75
C PRO A 311 -26.30 -2.14 5.17
N ILE A 312 -26.72 -2.93 6.15
CA ILE A 312 -26.21 -2.86 7.53
C ILE A 312 -24.91 -3.66 7.54
#